data_AF-A0A923Y9E4-F1
#
_entry.id   AF-A0A923Y9E4-F1
#
_cell.length_a   1.000
_cell.length_b   1.000
_cell.length_c   1.000
_cell.angle_alpha   90.00
_cell.angle_beta   90.00
_cell.angle_gamma   90.00
#
_symmetry.space_group_name_H-M   'P 1'
#
loop_
_entity.id
_entity.type
_entity.pdbx_description
1 polymer ?
#
loop_
_entity_poly.entity_id
_entity_poly.type
_entity_poly.pdbx_seq_one_letter_code
_entity_poly.pdbx_strand_id
1 'polypeptide(L)'
;MKLEVKIPLDKAAEEIEAWFDRKKIMPSQRETYKDHTEILVEALAYGILALDDQGCFTQQIQHTSEDEAAVSVLKYKSRVSARVVEPHLKGVKGSDSDGRILAYMACLTDQPKGVLKALDSSDSRIANSIVVFFLG
;
A
#
# COMPACT_ATOMS: atom_id res chain seq x y z
N MET A 1 16.80 9.40 -3.81
CA MET A 1 16.04 8.18 -4.17
C MET A 1 15.27 8.54 -5.42
N LYS A 2 15.63 7.97 -6.58
CA LYS A 2 15.07 8.38 -7.87
C LYS A 2 13.76 7.62 -8.11
N LEU A 3 12.64 8.33 -8.06
CA LEU A 3 11.37 7.86 -8.63
C LEU A 3 11.42 8.20 -10.13
N GLU A 4 12.01 7.31 -10.95
CA GLU A 4 12.23 7.56 -12.39
C GLU A 4 12.05 6.31 -13.25
N VAL A 5 11.14 5.40 -12.93
CA VAL A 5 10.85 4.33 -13.89
C VAL A 5 9.36 4.17 -14.11
N LYS A 6 8.83 5.06 -14.95
CA LYS A 6 7.63 4.74 -15.72
C LYS A 6 7.94 3.47 -16.51
N ILE A 7 7.34 2.35 -16.14
CA ILE A 7 7.51 1.08 -16.83
C ILE A 7 6.29 0.78 -17.70
N PRO A 8 6.44 0.03 -18.81
CA PRO A 8 5.30 -0.49 -19.56
C PRO A 8 4.35 -1.30 -18.65
N LEU A 9 3.05 -1.27 -18.94
CA LEU A 9 2.03 -1.99 -18.15
C LEU A 9 2.35 -3.48 -17.99
N ASP A 10 2.81 -4.15 -19.05
CA ASP A 10 3.17 -5.57 -18.99
C ASP A 10 4.30 -5.82 -17.99
N LYS A 11 5.31 -4.95 -17.96
CA LYS A 11 6.41 -5.03 -16.99
C LYS A 11 5.93 -4.73 -15.56
N ALA A 12 5.00 -3.78 -15.39
CA ALA A 12 4.40 -3.52 -14.09
C ALA A 12 3.61 -4.74 -13.58
N ALA A 13 2.88 -5.43 -14.47
CA ALA A 13 2.19 -6.66 -14.13
C ALA A 13 3.17 -7.76 -13.70
N GLU A 14 4.28 -7.94 -14.44
CA GLU A 14 5.34 -8.88 -14.06
C GLU A 14 5.95 -8.57 -12.68
N GLU A 15 6.19 -7.29 -12.36
CA GLU A 15 6.72 -6.87 -11.06
C GLU A 15 5.75 -7.15 -9.90
N ILE A 16 4.44 -6.94 -10.12
CA ILE A 16 3.40 -7.28 -9.14
C ILE A 16 3.27 -8.78 -8.94
N GLU A 17 3.32 -9.59 -10.01
CA GLU A 17 3.30 -11.05 -9.88
C GLU A 17 4.53 -11.56 -9.12
N ALA A 18 5.72 -11.03 -9.43
CA ALA A 18 6.94 -11.35 -8.68
C ALA A 18 6.84 -10.92 -7.20
N TRP A 19 6.16 -9.81 -6.90
CA TRP A 19 5.86 -9.40 -5.53
C TRP A 19 4.94 -10.39 -4.82
N PHE A 20 3.85 -10.81 -5.47
CA PHE A 20 2.94 -11.80 -4.93
C PHE A 20 3.64 -13.12 -4.63
N ASP A 21 4.53 -13.58 -5.51
CA ASP A 21 5.31 -14.79 -5.31
C ASP A 21 6.25 -14.67 -4.11
N ARG A 22 6.95 -13.53 -3.97
CA ARG A 22 7.80 -13.23 -2.80
C ARG A 22 7.02 -13.20 -1.49
N LYS A 23 5.79 -12.67 -1.50
CA LYS A 23 4.88 -12.66 -0.34
C LYS A 23 4.12 -13.97 -0.16
N LYS A 24 4.20 -14.89 -1.11
CA LYS A 24 3.44 -16.15 -1.15
C LYS A 24 1.92 -15.91 -1.10
N ILE A 25 1.44 -14.90 -1.82
CA ILE A 25 0.00 -14.64 -1.97
C ILE A 25 -0.61 -15.75 -2.83
N MET A 26 -1.63 -16.42 -2.29
CA MET A 26 -2.29 -17.54 -2.95
C MET A 26 -3.11 -17.08 -4.16
N PRO A 27 -3.24 -17.90 -5.23
CA PRO A 27 -4.01 -17.53 -6.42
C PRO A 27 -5.45 -17.09 -6.13
N SER A 28 -6.13 -17.75 -5.18
CA SER A 28 -7.49 -17.38 -4.77
C SER A 28 -7.57 -15.98 -4.16
N GLN A 29 -6.54 -15.56 -3.42
CA GLN A 29 -6.45 -14.22 -2.86
C GLN A 29 -6.14 -13.18 -3.95
N ARG A 30 -5.31 -13.51 -4.95
CA ARG A 30 -5.06 -12.64 -6.11
C ARG A 30 -6.35 -12.39 -6.88
N GLU A 31 -7.17 -13.42 -7.08
CA GLU A 31 -8.48 -13.30 -7.74
C GLU A 31 -9.48 -12.48 -6.92
N THR A 32 -9.55 -12.72 -5.61
CA THR A 32 -10.44 -11.97 -4.70
C THR A 32 -10.15 -10.46 -4.73
N TYR A 33 -8.88 -10.10 -4.92
CA TYR A 33 -8.43 -8.70 -4.92
C TYR A 33 -7.94 -8.25 -6.31
N LYS A 34 -8.51 -8.80 -7.38
CA LYS A 34 -8.12 -8.48 -8.76
C LYS A 34 -8.16 -6.97 -9.04
N ASP A 35 -9.22 -6.28 -8.64
CA ASP A 35 -9.34 -4.83 -8.82
C ASP A 35 -8.21 -4.07 -8.11
N HIS A 36 -7.76 -4.55 -6.95
CA HIS A 36 -6.60 -3.97 -6.25
C HIS A 36 -5.30 -4.24 -6.99
N THR A 37 -5.14 -5.44 -7.55
CA THR A 37 -3.99 -5.79 -8.40
C THR A 37 -3.88 -4.84 -9.60
N GLU A 38 -4.99 -4.60 -10.31
CA GLU A 38 -5.03 -3.69 -11.46
C GLU A 38 -4.61 -2.26 -11.07
N ILE A 39 -5.10 -1.76 -9.92
CA ILE A 39 -4.69 -0.46 -9.37
C ILE A 39 -3.17 -0.40 -9.12
N LEU A 40 -2.58 -1.46 -8.55
CA LEU A 40 -1.14 -1.49 -8.28
C LEU A 40 -0.31 -1.49 -9.57
N VAL A 41 -0.74 -2.24 -10.58
CA VAL A 41 -0.09 -2.30 -11.90
C VAL A 41 -0.13 -0.93 -12.58
N GLU A 42 -1.29 -0.28 -12.60
CA GLU A 42 -1.42 1.07 -13.13
C GLU A 42 -0.53 2.07 -12.37
N ALA A 43 -0.56 2.04 -11.04
CA ALA A 43 0.24 2.96 -10.23
C ALA A 43 1.76 2.81 -10.47
N LEU A 44 2.25 1.58 -10.63
CA LEU A 44 3.65 1.32 -11.04
C LEU A 44 3.92 1.85 -12.45
N ALA A 45 3.03 1.55 -13.41
CA ALA A 45 3.19 1.96 -14.79
C ALA A 45 3.17 3.49 -14.97
N TYR A 46 2.45 4.22 -14.13
CA TYR A 46 2.44 5.68 -14.11
C TYR A 46 3.56 6.30 -13.27
N GLY A 47 4.35 5.50 -12.55
CA GLY A 47 5.44 5.98 -11.69
C GLY A 47 4.96 6.64 -10.39
N ILE A 48 3.71 6.42 -10.00
CA ILE A 48 3.15 6.86 -8.71
C ILE A 48 3.63 5.93 -7.60
N LEU A 49 3.71 4.64 -7.93
CA LEU A 49 4.23 3.59 -7.07
C LEU A 49 5.58 3.13 -7.62
N ALA A 50 6.48 2.73 -6.74
CA ALA A 50 7.72 2.04 -7.08
C ALA A 50 7.91 0.86 -6.13
N LEU A 51 8.40 -0.26 -6.66
CA LEU A 51 8.72 -1.46 -5.90
C LEU A 51 10.23 -1.68 -5.93
N ASP A 52 10.83 -1.92 -4.77
CA ASP A 52 12.25 -2.23 -4.69
C ASP A 52 12.56 -3.74 -4.65
N ASP A 53 13.85 -4.06 -4.72
CA ASP A 53 14.36 -5.43 -4.69
C ASP A 53 14.04 -6.15 -3.36
N GLN A 54 13.78 -5.39 -2.29
CA GLN A 54 13.38 -5.93 -0.98
C GLN A 54 11.88 -6.18 -0.87
N GLY A 55 11.10 -5.80 -1.88
CA GLY A 55 9.65 -5.93 -1.90
C GLY A 55 8.94 -4.85 -1.08
N CYS A 56 9.60 -3.72 -0.83
CA CYS A 56 9.02 -2.54 -0.21
C CYS A 56 8.44 -1.62 -1.30
N PHE A 57 7.21 -1.16 -1.09
CA PHE A 57 6.62 -0.15 -1.96
C PHE A 57 7.00 1.25 -1.50
N THR A 58 7.13 2.17 -2.45
CA THR A 58 7.15 3.61 -2.21
C THR A 58 6.10 4.27 -3.08
N GLN A 59 5.13 4.93 -2.46
CA GLN A 59 4.11 5.72 -3.14
C GLN A 59 4.46 7.20 -3.05
N GLN A 60 4.46 7.88 -4.18
CA GLN A 60 4.49 9.33 -4.26
C GLN A 60 3.07 9.85 -4.04
N ILE A 61 2.89 10.73 -3.06
CA ILE A 61 1.61 11.39 -2.81
C ILE A 61 1.42 12.49 -3.85
N GLN A 62 0.32 12.42 -4.58
CA GLN A 62 0.02 13.35 -5.68
C GLN A 62 -0.64 14.63 -5.17
N HIS A 63 -1.39 14.54 -4.06
CA HIS A 63 -2.07 15.69 -3.47
C HIS A 63 -1.67 15.84 -2.00
N THR A 64 -0.90 16.89 -1.71
CA THR A 64 -0.62 17.29 -0.33
C THR A 64 -1.63 18.34 0.11
N SER A 65 -2.41 18.05 1.15
CA SER A 65 -3.28 19.06 1.78
C SER A 65 -2.41 20.15 2.44
N GLU A 66 -2.77 21.42 2.25
CA GLU A 66 -2.02 22.57 2.79
C GLU A 66 -2.07 22.67 4.33
N ASP A 67 -3.05 22.02 4.97
CA ASP A 67 -3.37 22.15 6.40
C ASP A 67 -2.82 21.02 7.30
N GLU A 68 -2.31 19.93 6.73
CA GLU A 68 -1.72 18.82 7.51
C GLU A 68 -0.29 18.57 7.04
N ALA A 69 0.59 18.11 7.95
CA ALA A 69 2.00 17.87 7.66
C ALA A 69 2.15 17.11 6.34
N ALA A 70 2.61 17.82 5.30
CA ALA A 70 2.58 17.35 3.92
C ALA A 70 3.49 16.13 3.76
N VAL A 71 2.92 14.94 3.89
CA VAL A 71 3.61 13.72 3.54
C VAL A 71 3.61 13.62 2.02
N SER A 72 4.77 13.83 1.42
CA SER A 72 4.96 13.72 -0.02
C SER A 72 5.20 12.29 -0.48
N VAL A 73 5.52 11.38 0.45
CA VAL A 73 5.90 9.99 0.14
C VAL A 73 5.47 9.04 1.26
N LEU A 74 4.83 7.93 0.90
CA LEU A 74 4.60 6.79 1.79
C LEU A 74 5.55 5.65 1.44
N LYS A 75 6.28 5.13 2.43
CA LYS A 75 7.13 3.94 2.29
C LYS A 75 6.53 2.79 3.05
N TYR A 76 6.33 1.65 2.39
CA TYR A 76 5.67 0.48 2.96
C TYR A 76 6.71 -0.57 3.32
N LYS A 77 6.66 -1.07 4.55
CA LYS A 77 7.42 -2.25 4.96
C LYS A 77 7.02 -3.46 4.10
N SER A 78 8.00 -4.24 3.65
CA SER A 78 7.75 -5.47 2.89
C SER A 78 7.02 -6.55 3.70
N ARG A 79 7.19 -6.54 5.04
CA ARG A 79 6.55 -7.48 5.97
C ARG A 79 6.26 -6.81 7.31
N VAL A 80 5.16 -7.23 7.94
CA VAL A 80 4.81 -6.90 9.33
C VAL A 80 4.37 -8.17 10.04
N SER A 81 4.73 -8.30 11.31
CA SER A 81 4.27 -9.41 12.15
C SER A 81 3.06 -8.99 12.98
N ALA A 82 2.25 -9.96 13.41
CA ALA A 82 1.07 -9.70 14.25
C ALA A 82 1.43 -8.86 15.50
N ARG A 83 2.58 -9.13 16.13
CA ARG A 83 3.08 -8.39 17.31
C ARG A 83 3.26 -6.89 17.05
N VAL A 84 3.67 -6.51 15.84
CA VAL A 84 3.91 -5.09 15.48
C VAL A 84 2.59 -4.40 15.08
N VAL A 85 1.65 -5.16 14.51
CA VAL A 85 0.34 -4.64 14.10
C VAL A 85 -0.63 -4.52 15.29
N GLU A 86 -0.58 -5.41 16.26
CA GLU A 86 -1.51 -5.47 17.39
C GLU A 86 -1.69 -4.14 18.14
N PRO A 87 -0.63 -3.37 18.47
CA PRO A 87 -0.80 -2.05 19.08
C PRO A 87 -1.61 -1.06 18.22
N HIS A 88 -1.50 -1.16 16.88
CA HIS A 88 -2.22 -0.30 15.95
C HIS A 88 -3.70 -0.70 15.83
N LEU A 89 -4.03 -1.96 16.07
CA LEU A 89 -5.39 -2.49 16.07
C LEU A 89 -6.13 -2.28 17.39
N LYS A 90 -5.46 -1.82 18.45
CA LYS A 90 -6.10 -1.57 19.75
C LYS A 90 -7.28 -0.61 19.60
N GLY A 91 -8.47 -1.07 19.98
CA GLY A 91 -9.72 -0.32 19.88
C GLY A 91 -10.41 -0.38 18.51
N VAL A 92 -9.84 -1.08 17.53
CA VAL A 92 -10.47 -1.34 16.23
C VAL A 92 -11.26 -2.65 16.30
N LYS A 93 -12.55 -2.61 15.92
CA LYS A 93 -13.38 -3.82 15.90
C LYS A 93 -12.99 -4.72 14.75
N GLY A 94 -13.10 -6.04 14.93
CA GLY A 94 -12.81 -7.02 13.87
C GLY A 94 -13.66 -6.84 12.61
N SER A 95 -14.88 -6.31 12.76
CA SER A 95 -15.85 -6.02 11.70
C SER A 95 -15.69 -4.62 11.07
N ASP A 96 -14.81 -3.79 11.59
CA ASP A 96 -14.54 -2.44 11.06
C ASP A 96 -13.43 -2.51 10.02
N SER A 97 -13.80 -2.83 8.78
CA SER A 97 -12.84 -3.01 7.68
C SER A 97 -11.98 -1.78 7.45
N ASP A 98 -12.58 -0.59 7.49
CA ASP A 98 -11.88 0.68 7.25
C ASP A 98 -10.90 0.98 8.39
N GLY A 99 -11.34 0.80 9.65
CA GLY A 99 -10.47 0.95 10.81
C GLY A 99 -9.29 -0.03 10.80
N ARG A 100 -9.50 -1.26 10.30
CA ARG A 100 -8.43 -2.26 10.14
C ARG A 100 -7.45 -1.86 9.06
N ILE A 101 -7.93 -1.45 7.89
CA ILE A 101 -7.07 -0.97 6.79
C ILE A 101 -6.20 0.19 7.28
N LEU A 102 -6.80 1.19 7.93
CA LEU A 102 -6.06 2.34 8.46
C LEU A 102 -5.01 1.94 9.51
N ALA A 103 -5.32 0.97 10.37
CA ALA A 103 -4.37 0.46 11.36
C ALA A 103 -3.18 -0.26 10.72
N TYR A 104 -3.42 -1.10 9.71
CA TYR A 104 -2.36 -1.75 8.96
C TYR A 104 -1.54 -0.75 8.15
N MET A 105 -2.17 0.24 7.53
CA MET A 105 -1.50 1.30 6.78
C MET A 105 -0.55 2.09 7.67
N ALA A 106 -1.00 2.49 8.88
CA ALA A 106 -0.15 3.15 9.87
C ALA A 106 1.05 2.28 10.28
N CYS A 107 0.82 0.98 10.52
CA CYS A 107 1.88 0.05 10.87
C CYS A 107 2.91 -0.15 9.72
N LEU A 108 2.43 -0.23 8.48
CA LEU A 108 3.25 -0.44 7.29
C LEU A 108 4.09 0.78 6.92
N THR A 109 3.58 1.98 7.20
CA THR A 109 4.19 3.25 6.75
C THR A 109 4.88 4.06 7.85
N ASP A 110 4.71 3.65 9.11
CA ASP A 110 5.09 4.41 10.31
C ASP A 110 4.50 5.83 10.33
N GLN A 111 3.41 6.07 9.59
CA GLN A 111 2.72 7.35 9.59
C GLN A 111 1.58 7.39 10.61
N PRO A 112 1.32 8.57 11.22
CA PRO A 112 0.16 8.76 12.07
C PRO A 112 -1.15 8.52 11.31
N LYS A 113 -2.13 7.90 11.97
CA LYS A 113 -3.47 7.66 11.39
C LYS A 113 -4.18 8.93 10.91
N GLY A 114 -3.89 10.09 11.54
CA GLY A 114 -4.46 11.39 11.12
C GLY A 114 -4.01 11.75 9.70
N VAL A 115 -2.70 11.75 9.47
CA VAL A 115 -2.09 11.99 8.15
C VAL A 115 -2.65 11.04 7.08
N LEU A 116 -2.77 9.76 7.41
CA LEU A 116 -3.29 8.76 6.47
C LEU A 116 -4.78 8.93 6.14
N LYS A 117 -5.57 9.52 7.04
CA LYS A 117 -6.98 9.86 6.79
C LYS A 117 -7.13 11.10 5.90
N ALA A 118 -6.11 11.95 5.84
CA ALA A 118 -6.10 13.15 5.02
C ALA A 118 -5.59 12.92 3.59
N LEU A 119 -5.20 11.69 3.26
CA LEU A 119 -4.93 11.29 1.88
C LEU A 119 -6.17 11.50 1.03
N ASP A 120 -6.00 12.01 -0.19
CA ASP A 120 -7.10 12.14 -1.12
C ASP A 120 -7.59 10.75 -1.61
N SER A 121 -8.68 10.72 -2.38
CA SER A 121 -9.31 9.49 -2.83
C SER A 121 -8.41 8.65 -3.75
N SER A 122 -7.54 9.27 -4.55
CA SER A 122 -6.61 8.57 -5.44
C SER A 122 -5.46 7.95 -4.65
N ASP A 123 -4.82 8.73 -3.76
CA ASP A 123 -3.71 8.24 -2.94
C ASP A 123 -4.16 7.18 -1.94
N SER A 124 -5.33 7.36 -1.31
CA SER A 124 -5.92 6.37 -0.41
C SER A 124 -6.32 5.08 -1.14
N ARG A 125 -6.79 5.16 -2.39
CA ARG A 125 -7.12 3.98 -3.20
C ARG A 125 -5.88 3.13 -3.47
N ILE A 126 -4.75 3.73 -3.84
CA ILE A 126 -3.48 3.01 -4.03
C ILE A 126 -2.99 2.40 -2.72
N ALA A 127 -2.99 3.19 -1.64
CA ALA A 127 -2.55 2.73 -0.33
C ALA A 127 -3.39 1.55 0.18
N ASN A 128 -4.72 1.60 0.00
CA ASN A 128 -5.62 0.50 0.35
C ASN A 128 -5.32 -0.75 -0.46
N SER A 129 -5.07 -0.62 -1.78
CA SER A 129 -4.70 -1.75 -2.65
C SER A 129 -3.41 -2.45 -2.23
N ILE A 130 -2.47 -1.75 -1.60
CA ILE A 130 -1.28 -2.39 -1.01
C ILE A 130 -1.67 -3.14 0.27
N VAL A 131 -2.41 -2.46 1.16
CA VAL A 131 -2.69 -2.91 2.53
C VAL A 131 -3.56 -4.17 2.56
N VAL A 132 -4.50 -4.36 1.64
CA VAL A 132 -5.40 -5.53 1.63
C VAL A 132 -4.65 -6.86 1.58
N PHE A 133 -3.48 -6.91 0.94
CA PHE A 133 -2.63 -8.11 0.89
C PHE A 133 -1.81 -8.36 2.17
N PHE A 134 -1.94 -7.51 3.18
CA PHE A 134 -1.36 -7.70 4.52
C PHE A 134 -2.42 -8.04 5.57
N LEU A 135 -3.70 -7.93 5.23
CA LEU A 135 -4.78 -8.31 6.14
C LEU A 135 -4.76 -9.83 6.33
N GLY A 136 -4.67 -10.26 7.58
CA GLY A 136 -4.87 -11.63 8.05
C GLY A 136 -6.08 -11.75 8.96
#